data_AF-C0QUS6-F1
#
_entry.id   AF-C0QUS6-F1
#
_cell.length_a   1.000
_cell.length_b   1.000
_cell.length_c   1.000
_cell.angle_alpha   90.00
_cell.angle_beta   90.00
_cell.angle_gamma   90.00
#
_symmetry.space_group_name_H-M   'P 1'
#
loop_
_entity.id
_entity.type
_entity.pdbx_description
1 polymer ?
#
loop_
_entity_poly.entity_id
_entity_poly.type
_entity_poly.pdbx_seq_one_letter_code
_entity_poly.pdbx_strand_id
1 'polypeptide(L)'
;MNIYFLSFIPPSKANRVKINLRAFSKSGKRYIVPKDVSLKINRAIWELQKQSSGEPLKDPVEIKIDFILPDRRRRDLDNIMKTLGDCLVYAGIIEDDNLIFKQTLEKHIIKGKEGVIIRLKKYNERRLSEKELNKLEGFKRMIDGNND
;
A
#
# COMPACT_ATOMS: atom_id res chain seq x y z
N MET A 1 -1.10 -10.10 -17.73
CA MET A 1 -0.72 -9.89 -16.31
C MET A 1 0.57 -9.10 -16.34
N ASN A 2 0.59 -7.91 -15.76
CA ASN A 2 1.73 -7.00 -15.79
C ASN A 2 2.54 -7.19 -14.51
N ILE A 3 3.87 -7.08 -14.61
CA ILE A 3 4.78 -7.25 -13.47
C ILE A 3 5.70 -6.04 -13.42
N TYR A 4 5.82 -5.45 -12.24
CA TYR A 4 6.68 -4.31 -11.96
C TYR A 4 7.60 -4.64 -10.80
N PHE A 5 8.77 -4.01 -10.80
CA PHE A 5 9.82 -4.24 -9.83
C PHE A 5 10.24 -2.93 -9.16
N LEU A 6 10.56 -2.98 -7.88
CA LEU A 6 11.30 -1.93 -7.18
C LEU A 6 12.57 -2.52 -6.59
N SER A 7 13.67 -1.78 -6.74
CA SER A 7 15.00 -2.18 -6.25
C SER A 7 15.14 -2.11 -4.73
N PHE A 8 14.17 -1.52 -4.03
CA PHE A 8 14.16 -1.33 -2.58
C PHE A 8 12.72 -1.30 -2.05
N ILE A 9 12.56 -1.35 -0.73
CA ILE A 9 11.24 -1.22 -0.10
C ILE A 9 10.98 0.26 0.20
N PRO A 10 9.94 0.88 -0.39
CA PRO A 10 9.66 2.28 -0.13
C PRO A 10 9.31 2.52 1.35
N PRO A 11 9.69 3.68 1.90
CA PRO A 11 9.37 4.03 3.27
C PRO A 11 7.85 4.22 3.43
N SER A 12 7.33 3.89 4.60
CA SER A 12 5.95 4.21 4.96
C SER A 12 5.72 5.74 4.99
N LYS A 13 4.66 6.22 4.32
CA LYS A 13 4.20 7.62 4.35
C LYS A 13 3.82 8.10 5.76
N ALA A 14 3.37 7.20 6.64
CA ALA A 14 3.11 7.50 8.06
C ALA A 14 4.36 7.95 8.82
N ASN A 15 5.56 7.70 8.28
CA ASN A 15 6.84 8.14 8.84
C ASN A 15 7.44 9.37 8.14
N ARG A 16 6.62 10.23 7.49
CA ARG A 16 7.07 11.45 6.77
C ARG A 16 7.85 12.44 7.63
N VAL A 17 7.63 12.43 8.94
CA VAL A 17 8.23 13.37 9.88
C VAL A 17 8.93 12.68 11.05
N LYS A 18 9.95 13.34 11.60
CA LYS A 18 10.57 12.98 12.88
C LYS A 18 10.28 14.09 13.87
N ILE A 19 9.75 13.74 15.04
CA ILE A 19 9.63 14.71 16.12
C ILE A 19 11.03 14.89 16.73
N ASN A 20 11.53 16.12 16.71
CA ASN A 20 12.75 16.47 17.43
C ASN A 20 12.40 16.63 18.91
N LEU A 21 12.82 15.68 19.74
CA LEU A 21 12.57 15.70 21.18
C LEU A 21 13.40 16.77 21.92
N ARG A 22 14.43 17.32 21.27
CA ARG A 22 15.37 18.29 21.87
C ARG A 22 15.09 19.74 21.45
N ALA A 23 14.14 19.97 20.54
CA ALA A 23 13.83 21.31 20.03
C ALA A 23 12.33 21.55 20.06
N PHE A 24 11.95 22.74 20.54
CA PHE A 24 10.57 23.23 20.54
C PHE A 24 10.42 24.31 19.46
N SER A 25 9.24 24.39 18.84
CA SER A 25 8.85 25.53 18.02
C SER A 25 8.74 26.78 18.89
N LYS A 26 8.71 27.96 18.26
CA LYS A 26 8.46 29.24 18.94
C LYS A 26 7.15 29.25 19.74
N SER A 27 6.21 28.39 19.40
CA SER A 27 4.91 28.19 20.06
C SER A 27 4.90 27.09 21.14
N GLY A 28 6.07 26.56 21.52
CA GLY A 28 6.20 25.55 22.59
C GLY A 28 5.80 24.13 22.20
N LYS A 29 5.41 23.89 20.94
CA LYS A 29 5.14 22.55 20.42
C LYS A 29 6.45 21.86 20.03
N ARG A 30 6.50 20.52 20.03
CA ARG A 30 7.71 19.81 19.58
C ARG A 30 8.01 20.13 18.12
N TYR A 31 9.28 20.37 17.80
CA TYR A 31 9.71 20.70 16.44
C TYR A 31 9.63 19.47 15.54
N ILE A 32 9.01 19.60 14.36
CA ILE A 32 8.78 18.50 13.41
C ILE A 32 9.81 18.62 12.28
N VAL A 33 10.69 17.63 12.16
CA VAL A 33 11.72 17.56 11.12
C VAL A 33 11.20 16.74 9.94
N PRO A 34 11.15 17.29 8.72
CA PRO A 34 10.86 16.51 7.52
C PRO A 34 11.93 15.44 7.32
N LYS A 35 11.53 14.20 7.00
CA LYS A 35 12.48 13.16 6.57
C LYS A 35 12.56 13.13 5.04
N ASP A 36 13.65 12.57 4.50
CA ASP A 36 13.88 12.32 3.07
C ASP A 36 12.94 11.25 2.44
N VAL A 37 11.79 11.02 3.06
CA VAL A 37 10.75 10.10 2.58
C VAL A 37 10.30 10.46 1.17
N SER A 38 10.23 11.76 0.85
CA SER A 38 9.84 12.24 -0.48
C SER A 38 10.83 11.83 -1.57
N LEU A 39 12.14 11.88 -1.32
CA LEU A 39 13.15 11.48 -2.31
C LEU A 39 13.06 9.98 -2.63
N LYS A 40 12.86 9.15 -1.61
CA LYS A 40 12.65 7.70 -1.79
C LYS A 40 11.35 7.40 -2.53
N ILE A 41 10.26 8.11 -2.22
CA ILE A 41 8.99 7.96 -2.94
C ILE A 41 9.16 8.35 -4.41
N ASN A 42 9.78 9.49 -4.70
CA ASN A 42 10.04 9.93 -6.08
C ASN A 42 10.89 8.92 -6.85
N ARG A 43 11.89 8.30 -6.20
CA ARG A 43 12.67 7.22 -6.79
C ARG A 43 11.79 6.01 -7.12
N ALA A 44 10.89 5.61 -6.23
CA ALA A 44 9.98 4.49 -6.48
C ALA A 44 9.06 4.78 -7.66
N ILE A 45 8.48 6.00 -7.74
CA ILE A 45 7.68 6.45 -8.89
C ILE A 45 8.50 6.37 -10.18
N TRP A 46 9.74 6.86 -10.17
CA TRP A 46 10.61 6.84 -11.34
C TRP A 46 10.95 5.40 -11.79
N GLU A 47 11.27 4.50 -10.86
CA GLU A 47 11.53 3.08 -11.18
C GLU A 47 10.29 2.41 -11.82
N LEU A 48 9.08 2.73 -11.34
CA LEU A 48 7.83 2.24 -11.90
C LEU A 48 7.54 2.85 -13.28
N GLN A 49 7.72 4.16 -13.46
CA GLN A 49 7.54 4.84 -14.75
C GLN A 49 8.48 4.28 -15.82
N LYS A 50 9.70 3.89 -15.46
CA LYS A 50 10.63 3.25 -16.39
C LYS A 50 10.15 1.90 -16.92
N GLN A 51 9.26 1.24 -16.20
CA GLN A 51 8.69 -0.07 -16.56
C GLN A 51 7.28 0.04 -17.11
N SER A 52 6.60 1.18 -16.89
CA SER A 52 5.28 1.44 -17.42
C SER A 52 5.37 1.90 -18.87
N SER A 53 4.62 1.25 -19.75
CA SER A 53 4.45 1.66 -21.13
C SER A 53 2.96 1.63 -21.45
N GLY A 54 2.35 2.80 -21.68
CA GLY A 54 0.95 2.92 -22.07
C GLY A 54 0.12 3.76 -21.11
N GLU A 55 -1.20 3.71 -21.32
CA GLU A 55 -2.17 4.44 -20.53
C GLU A 55 -2.43 3.74 -19.17
N PRO A 56 -2.78 4.52 -18.12
CA PRO A 56 -3.16 3.96 -16.84
C PRO A 56 -4.37 3.04 -16.96
N LEU A 57 -4.37 1.97 -16.18
CA LEU A 57 -5.52 1.06 -16.09
C LEU A 57 -6.69 1.75 -15.38
N LYS A 58 -7.87 1.65 -16.00
CA LYS A 58 -9.13 2.24 -15.51
C LYS A 58 -10.14 1.21 -15.00
N ASP A 59 -9.87 -0.07 -15.24
CA ASP A 59 -10.69 -1.19 -14.77
C ASP A 59 -10.29 -1.59 -13.34
N PRO A 60 -11.19 -2.22 -12.56
CA PRO A 60 -10.83 -2.86 -11.29
C PRO A 60 -9.67 -3.85 -11.43
N VAL A 61 -8.72 -3.80 -10.50
CA VAL A 61 -7.48 -4.59 -10.52
C VAL A 61 -7.31 -5.44 -9.26
N GLU A 62 -6.66 -6.59 -9.45
CA GLU A 62 -6.09 -7.39 -8.39
C GLU A 62 -4.56 -7.20 -8.38
N ILE A 63 -4.03 -6.82 -7.22
CA ILE A 63 -2.60 -6.61 -7.02
C ILE A 63 -2.05 -7.66 -6.04
N LYS A 64 -0.98 -8.35 -6.44
CA LYS A 64 -0.17 -9.16 -5.53
C LYS A 64 1.19 -8.50 -5.36
N ILE A 65 1.62 -8.30 -4.12
CA ILE A 65 2.88 -7.68 -3.77
C ILE A 65 3.72 -8.63 -2.93
N ASP A 66 4.90 -8.95 -3.46
CA ASP A 66 5.92 -9.74 -2.78
C ASP A 66 7.02 -8.80 -2.25
N PHE A 67 7.12 -8.68 -0.92
CA PHE A 67 8.15 -7.89 -0.25
C PHE A 67 9.37 -8.75 0.02
N ILE A 68 10.50 -8.46 -0.63
CA ILE A 68 11.78 -9.13 -0.40
C ILE A 68 12.52 -8.34 0.68
N LEU A 69 12.60 -8.94 1.88
CA LEU A 69 13.16 -8.32 3.07
C LEU A 69 14.57 -8.89 3.37
N PRO A 70 15.59 -8.03 3.58
CA PRO A 70 16.93 -8.51 3.93
C PRO A 70 17.03 -9.03 5.37
N ASP A 71 16.07 -8.65 6.22
CA ASP A 71 16.04 -8.95 7.65
C ASP A 71 14.61 -9.09 8.18
N ARG A 72 14.49 -9.54 9.43
CA ARG A 72 13.21 -9.70 10.16
C ARG A 72 12.76 -8.46 10.91
N ARG A 73 13.28 -7.25 10.59
CA ARG A 73 12.79 -6.04 11.25
C ARG A 73 11.30 -5.89 11.01
N ARG A 74 10.59 -5.49 12.05
CA ARG A 74 9.15 -5.21 11.98
C ARG A 74 8.93 -4.08 10.99
N ARG A 75 8.16 -4.39 9.94
CA ARG A 75 7.71 -3.47 8.90
C ARG A 75 6.21 -3.62 8.77
N ASP A 76 5.51 -2.50 8.90
CA ASP A 76 4.06 -2.40 8.75
C ASP A 76 3.75 -2.33 7.26
N LEU A 77 3.34 -3.47 6.68
CA LEU A 77 3.16 -3.62 5.23
C LEU A 77 1.98 -2.83 4.70
N ASP A 78 0.94 -2.66 5.50
CA ASP A 78 -0.22 -1.83 5.21
C ASP A 78 0.19 -0.38 4.92
N ASN A 79 1.10 0.17 5.72
CA ASN A 79 1.60 1.53 5.52
C ASN A 79 2.50 1.64 4.28
N ILE A 80 3.27 0.60 3.99
CA ILE A 80 4.08 0.52 2.77
C ILE A 80 3.15 0.38 1.56
N MET A 81 2.10 -0.43 1.65
CA MET A 81 1.10 -0.63 0.60
C MET A 81 0.39 0.68 0.24
N LYS A 82 -0.03 1.48 1.23
CA LYS A 82 -0.59 2.82 0.97
C LYS A 82 0.39 3.70 0.17
N THR A 83 1.67 3.62 0.50
CA THR A 83 2.70 4.38 -0.22
C THR A 83 2.91 3.83 -1.64
N LEU A 84 2.86 2.52 -1.81
CA LEU A 84 2.95 1.87 -3.12
C LEU A 84 1.75 2.19 -4.00
N GLY A 85 0.53 2.20 -3.44
CA GLY A 85 -0.70 2.61 -4.14
C GLY A 85 -0.56 4.02 -4.73
N ASP A 86 -0.16 5.00 -3.91
CA ASP A 86 0.17 6.35 -4.37
C ASP A 86 1.20 6.30 -5.52
N CYS A 87 2.28 5.53 -5.36
CA CYS A 87 3.33 5.43 -6.38
C CYS A 87 2.82 4.84 -7.70
N LEU A 88 1.92 3.86 -7.68
CA LEU A 88 1.32 3.26 -8.88
C LEU A 88 0.45 4.27 -9.63
N VAL A 89 -0.31 5.10 -8.90
CA VAL A 89 -1.12 6.18 -9.48
C VAL A 89 -0.22 7.25 -10.10
N TYR A 90 0.77 7.75 -9.35
CA TYR A 90 1.71 8.76 -9.87
C TYR A 90 2.59 8.25 -11.01
N ALA A 91 2.87 6.95 -11.05
CA ALA A 91 3.59 6.33 -12.15
C ALA A 91 2.72 6.10 -13.40
N GLY A 92 1.42 6.37 -13.33
CA GLY A 92 0.47 6.17 -14.43
C GLY A 92 0.22 4.70 -14.74
N ILE A 93 0.36 3.80 -13.76
CA ILE A 93 0.07 2.36 -13.92
C ILE A 93 -1.43 2.09 -13.71
N ILE A 94 -2.02 2.75 -12.72
CA ILE A 94 -3.47 2.76 -12.46
C ILE A 94 -3.94 4.21 -12.40
N GLU A 95 -5.19 4.47 -12.78
CA GLU A 95 -5.76 5.82 -12.77
C GLU A 95 -6.06 6.31 -11.33
N ASP A 96 -6.56 5.40 -10.49
CA ASP A 96 -7.00 5.69 -9.12
C ASP A 96 -6.67 4.47 -8.21
N ASP A 97 -6.34 4.70 -6.94
CA ASP A 97 -6.08 3.64 -5.96
C ASP A 97 -7.38 2.91 -5.55
N ASN A 98 -8.54 3.54 -5.71
CA ASN A 98 -9.86 2.93 -5.53
C ASN A 98 -10.13 1.77 -6.50
N LEU A 99 -9.37 1.64 -7.59
CA LEU A 99 -9.50 0.52 -8.53
C LEU A 99 -8.92 -0.79 -7.96
N ILE A 100 -8.19 -0.75 -6.84
CA ILE A 100 -7.59 -1.94 -6.22
C ILE A 100 -8.65 -2.69 -5.40
N PHE A 101 -9.38 -3.61 -6.06
CA PHE A 101 -10.48 -4.36 -5.43
C PHE A 101 -9.97 -5.55 -4.62
N LYS A 102 -8.79 -6.07 -4.96
CA LYS A 102 -8.14 -7.15 -4.21
C LYS A 102 -6.65 -6.91 -4.13
N GLN A 103 -6.11 -7.01 -2.92
CA GLN A 103 -4.69 -6.95 -2.67
C GLN A 103 -4.21 -8.16 -1.88
N THR A 104 -3.03 -8.68 -2.21
CA THR A 104 -2.36 -9.76 -1.48
C THR A 104 -0.93 -9.32 -1.17
N LEU A 105 -0.54 -9.35 0.10
CA LEU A 105 0.78 -8.91 0.56
C LEU A 105 1.53 -10.09 1.17
N GLU A 106 2.71 -10.42 0.63
CA GLU A 106 3.54 -11.53 1.10
C GLU A 106 4.95 -11.04 1.49
N LYS A 107 5.50 -11.60 2.58
CA LYS A 107 6.87 -11.32 3.03
C LYS A 107 7.78 -12.47 2.67
N HIS A 108 8.89 -12.18 2.01
CA HIS A 108 9.95 -13.11 1.69
C HIS A 108 11.24 -12.63 2.35
N ILE A 109 11.70 -13.33 3.39
CA ILE A 109 12.93 -12.95 4.10
C ILE A 109 14.12 -13.64 3.42
N ILE A 110 14.92 -12.87 2.68
CA ILE A 110 16.06 -13.37 1.93
C ILE A 110 17.29 -12.52 2.28
N LYS A 111 18.26 -13.13 2.97
CA LYS A 111 19.45 -12.43 3.45
C LYS A 111 20.20 -11.76 2.29
N GLY A 112 20.49 -10.46 2.43
CA GLY A 112 21.25 -9.69 1.44
C GLY A 112 20.48 -9.26 0.19
N LYS A 113 19.18 -9.57 0.09
CA LYS A 113 18.32 -9.08 -0.99
C LYS A 113 17.25 -8.16 -0.45
N GLU A 114 16.93 -7.14 -1.22
CA GLU A 114 15.85 -6.20 -0.93
C GLU A 114 15.12 -5.87 -2.24
N GLY A 115 13.82 -5.66 -2.16
CA GLY A 115 13.03 -5.20 -3.29
C GLY A 115 11.54 -5.49 -3.12
N VAL A 116 10.77 -5.05 -4.11
CA VAL A 116 9.33 -5.33 -4.18
C VAL A 116 9.01 -5.85 -5.58
N ILE A 117 8.22 -6.91 -5.65
CA ILE A 117 7.65 -7.39 -6.91
C ILE A 117 6.15 -7.13 -6.85
N ILE A 118 5.63 -6.42 -7.84
CA ILE A 118 4.22 -6.04 -7.94
C ILE A 118 3.66 -6.76 -9.16
N ARG A 119 2.64 -7.59 -8.96
CA ARG A 119 1.93 -8.29 -10.01
C ARG A 119 0.53 -7.72 -10.10
N LEU A 120 0.15 -7.27 -11.29
CA LEU A 120 -1.13 -6.63 -11.54
C LEU A 120 -1.89 -7.38 -12.63
N LYS A 121 -3.15 -7.68 -12.36
CA LYS A 121 -4.10 -8.24 -13.34
C LYS A 121 -5.47 -7.60 -13.16
N LYS A 122 -6.33 -7.72 -14.17
CA LYS A 122 -7.74 -7.34 -14.04
C LYS A 122 -8.41 -8.15 -12.92
N TYR A 123 -9.23 -7.49 -12.12
CA TYR A 123 -10.00 -8.15 -11.08
C TYR A 123 -11.15 -8.94 -11.69
N ASN A 124 -11.27 -10.21 -11.30
CA ASN A 124 -12.44 -11.01 -11.62
C ASN A 124 -13.37 -10.95 -10.42
N GLU A 125 -14.56 -10.38 -10.61
CA GLU A 125 -15.54 -10.22 -9.55
C GLU A 125 -15.88 -11.56 -8.93
N ARG A 126 -15.67 -11.66 -7.61
CA ARG A 126 -16.11 -12.82 -6.83
C ARG A 126 -17.45 -12.48 -6.18
N ARG A 127 -18.46 -13.30 -6.46
CA ARG A 127 -19.73 -13.25 -5.71
C ARG A 127 -19.52 -13.81 -4.30
N LEU A 128 -19.94 -13.04 -3.30
CA LEU A 128 -20.06 -13.51 -1.91
C LEU A 128 -21.18 -14.55 -1.83
N SER A 129 -21.06 -15.50 -0.91
CA SER A 129 -22.15 -16.47 -0.71
C SER A 129 -23.31 -15.83 0.05
N GLU A 130 -24.55 -16.14 -0.33
CA GLU A 130 -25.76 -15.69 0.38
C GLU A 130 -25.71 -16.05 1.88
N LYS A 131 -25.05 -17.16 2.22
CA LYS A 131 -24.85 -17.59 3.62
C LYS A 131 -24.00 -16.60 4.43
N GLU A 132 -22.97 -16.02 3.84
CA GLU A 132 -22.12 -15.02 4.51
C GLU A 132 -22.86 -13.69 4.67
N LEU A 133 -23.61 -13.29 3.63
CA LEU A 133 -24.45 -12.08 3.67
C LEU A 133 -25.54 -12.17 4.75
N ASN A 134 -26.26 -13.30 4.81
CA ASN A 134 -27.29 -13.53 5.83
C ASN A 134 -26.70 -13.53 7.25
N LYS A 135 -25.48 -14.07 7.44
CA LYS A 135 -24.78 -14.00 8.73
C LYS A 135 -24.40 -12.58 9.11
N LEU A 136 -23.94 -11.77 8.15
CA LEU A 136 -23.63 -10.36 8.38
C LEU A 136 -24.87 -9.56 8.79
N GLU A 137 -25.99 -9.77 8.10
CA GLU A 137 -27.26 -9.13 8.43
C GLU A 137 -27.78 -9.53 9.82
N GLY A 138 -27.70 -10.83 10.15
CA GLY A 138 -28.06 -11.32 11.49
C GLY A 138 -27.21 -10.70 12.59
N PHE A 139 -25.89 -10.58 12.39
CA PHE A 139 -25.00 -9.90 13.33
C PHE A 139 -25.35 -8.41 13.48
N LYS A 140 -25.68 -7.73 12.38
CA LYS A 140 -26.10 -6.33 12.41
C LYS A 140 -27.39 -6.13 13.22
N ARG A 141 -28.41 -6.96 12.99
CA ARG A 141 -29.66 -6.92 13.77
C ARG A 141 -29.43 -7.13 15.27
N MET A 142 -28.52 -8.06 15.63
CA MET A 142 -28.14 -8.31 17.02
C MET A 142 -27.51 -7.08 17.70
N ILE A 143 -26.64 -6.35 17.00
CA ILE A 143 -25.98 -5.15 17.54
C ILE A 143 -26.94 -3.95 17.60
N ASP A 144 -27.82 -3.81 16.61
CA ASP A 144 -28.75 -2.68 16.50
C ASP A 144 -29.94 -2.79 17.48
N GLY A 145 -30.05 -3.87 18.27
CA GLY A 145 -31.04 -4.00 19.34
C GLY A 145 -32.48 -4.25 18.88
N ASN A 146 -32.69 -4.48 17.57
CA ASN A 146 -33.97 -4.95 17.04
C ASN A 146 -34.09 -6.46 17.28
N ASN A 147 -34.40 -6.83 18.52
CA ASN A 147 -35.14 -8.05 18.76
C ASN A 147 -36.60 -7.72 18.43
N ASP A 148 -37.13 -8.36 17.38
CA ASP A 148 -38.58 -8.45 17.18
C ASP A 148 -39.26 -9.03 18.43
#